data_AF-A0A7J3TVP0-F1
#
_entry.id   AF-A0A7J3TVP0-F1
#
_cell.length_a   1.000
_cell.length_b   1.000
_cell.length_c   1.000
_cell.angle_alpha   90.00
_cell.angle_beta   90.00
_cell.angle_gamma   90.00
#
_symmetry.space_group_name_H-M   'P 1'
#
loop_
_entity.id
_entity.type
_entity.pdbx_description
1 polymer ?
#
loop_
_entity_poly.entity_id
_entity_poly.type
_entity_poly.pdbx_seq_one_letter_code
_entity_poly.pdbx_strand_id
1 'polypeptide(L)' 'MKPIPFRDVHLDFHTSEHIKDVGVDFDPEEFVHTLIKAHVNTICVFARCHHGYCYYPTKVGVVHPGLKRRDLLGEMIEAL' A
#
# COMPACT_ATOMS: atom_id res chain seq x y z
N MET A 1 17.29 -17.32 -25.06
CA MET A 1 16.71 -16.09 -24.50
C MET A 1 17.39 -15.83 -23.15
N LYS A 2 17.92 -14.64 -22.89
CA LYS A 2 18.42 -14.32 -21.53
C LYS A 2 17.20 -14.15 -20.63
N PRO A 3 17.17 -14.73 -19.40
CA PRO A 3 16.07 -14.48 -18.49
C PRO A 3 16.00 -12.99 -18.17
N ILE A 4 14.82 -12.41 -18.30
CA ILE A 4 14.56 -11.05 -17.84
C ILE A 4 14.63 -11.10 -16.31
N PRO A 5 15.43 -10.25 -15.64
CA PRO A 5 15.41 -10.17 -14.19
C PRO A 5 13.97 -9.92 -13.71
N PHE A 6 13.46 -10.81 -12.87
CA PHE A 6 12.12 -10.70 -12.31
C PHE A 6 12.22 -10.24 -10.86
N ARG A 7 11.73 -9.04 -10.57
CA ARG A 7 11.76 -8.43 -9.25
C ARG A 7 10.34 -8.39 -8.67
N ASP A 8 10.16 -9.19 -7.63
CA ASP A 8 8.95 -9.23 -6.82
C ASP A 8 9.16 -8.48 -5.50
N VAL A 9 8.18 -7.70 -5.08
CA VAL A 9 8.21 -6.89 -3.86
C VAL A 9 7.02 -7.25 -2.98
N HIS A 10 7.29 -7.57 -1.72
CA HIS A 10 6.25 -7.59 -0.70
C HIS A 10 6.29 -6.25 0.04
N LEU A 11 5.31 -5.39 -0.19
CA LEU A 11 5.17 -4.14 0.55
C LEU A 11 4.39 -4.41 1.83
N ASP A 12 5.10 -4.33 2.96
CA ASP A 12 4.52 -4.48 4.29
C ASP A 12 4.82 -3.22 5.11
N PHE A 13 3.77 -2.65 5.71
CA PHE A 13 3.88 -1.57 6.67
C PHE A 13 2.91 -1.78 7.83
N HIS A 14 3.34 -1.32 9.01
CA HIS A 14 2.60 -1.50 10.25
C HIS A 14 2.54 -0.20 11.01
N THR A 15 1.38 0.43 10.99
CA THR A 15 1.14 1.67 11.75
C THR A 15 0.35 1.35 13.01
N SER A 16 0.83 1.85 14.15
CA SER A 16 0.07 1.80 15.40
C SER A 16 -1.04 2.84 15.39
N GLU A 17 -2.05 2.65 16.24
CA GLU A 17 -3.15 3.59 16.43
C GLU A 17 -2.71 4.99 16.89
N HIS A 18 -1.48 5.11 17.39
CA HIS A 18 -0.90 6.38 17.82
C HIS A 18 -0.47 7.26 16.63
N ILE A 19 -0.28 6.68 15.44
CA ILE A 19 0.01 7.42 14.22
C ILE A 19 -1.32 7.94 13.64
N LYS A 20 -1.47 9.27 13.54
CA LYS A 20 -2.78 9.92 13.29
C LYS A 20 -2.97 10.42 11.86
N ASP A 21 -1.95 10.32 11.03
CA ASP A 21 -1.80 10.93 9.71
C ASP A 21 -1.41 9.92 8.63
N VAL A 22 -1.83 8.65 8.81
CA VAL A 22 -1.48 7.57 7.88
C VAL A 22 -2.01 7.89 6.48
N GLY A 23 -1.10 7.92 5.51
CA GLY A 23 -1.39 8.19 4.10
C GLY A 23 -1.75 9.64 3.78
N VAL A 24 -1.51 10.61 4.68
CA VAL A 24 -1.87 12.02 4.43
C VAL A 24 -1.22 12.57 3.16
N ASP A 25 0.04 12.24 2.93
CA ASP A 25 0.83 12.70 1.77
C ASP A 25 0.98 11.61 0.70
N PHE A 26 0.13 10.58 0.72
CA PHE A 26 0.21 9.52 -0.30
C PHE A 26 -0.20 10.07 -1.68
N ASP A 27 0.72 9.95 -2.63
CA ASP A 27 0.51 10.23 -4.06
C ASP A 27 0.62 8.91 -4.86
N PRO A 28 -0.49 8.45 -5.49
CA PRO A 28 -0.48 7.23 -6.29
C PRO A 28 0.45 7.32 -7.51
N GLU A 29 0.62 8.50 -8.10
CA GLU A 29 1.49 8.68 -9.28
C GLU A 29 2.97 8.59 -8.88
N GLU A 30 3.35 9.17 -7.74
CA GLU A 30 4.71 9.03 -7.21
C GLU A 30 5.02 7.57 -6.83
N PHE A 31 4.04 6.88 -6.25
CA PHE A 31 4.14 5.47 -5.88
C PHE A 31 4.47 4.59 -7.09
N VAL A 32 3.71 4.70 -8.17
CA VAL A 32 3.90 3.89 -9.38
C VAL A 32 5.18 4.26 -10.11
N HIS A 33 5.47 5.55 -10.26
CA HIS A 33 6.72 6.00 -10.89
C HIS A 33 7.95 5.48 -10.14
N THR A 34 7.89 5.39 -8.81
CA THR A 34 8.96 4.82 -8.00
C THR A 34 9.18 3.34 -8.32
N LEU A 35 8.10 2.55 -8.44
CA LEU A 35 8.18 1.12 -8.78
C LEU A 35 8.72 0.88 -10.19
N ILE A 36 8.26 1.67 -11.18
CA ILE A 36 8.73 1.59 -12.57
C ILE A 36 10.23 1.92 -12.64
N LYS A 37 10.65 3.01 -12.00
CA LYS A 37 12.06 3.42 -11.96
C LYS A 37 12.96 2.39 -11.27
N ALA A 38 12.40 1.64 -10.31
CA ALA A 38 13.08 0.56 -9.62
C ALA A 38 13.03 -0.79 -10.36
N HIS A 39 12.43 -0.85 -11.56
CA HIS A 39 12.25 -2.07 -12.36
C HIS A 39 11.55 -3.20 -11.58
N VAL A 40 10.52 -2.86 -10.78
CA VAL A 40 9.67 -3.84 -10.10
C VAL A 40 8.69 -4.45 -11.10
N ASN A 41 8.55 -5.77 -11.10
CA ASN A 41 7.65 -6.50 -12.00
C ASN A 41 6.35 -6.88 -11.33
N THR A 42 6.40 -7.25 -10.05
CA THR A 42 5.23 -7.59 -9.25
C THR A 42 5.37 -7.00 -7.84
N ILE A 43 4.22 -6.65 -7.28
CA ILE A 43 4.14 -6.16 -5.91
C ILE A 43 2.91 -6.73 -5.22
N CYS A 44 3.10 -7.24 -4.01
CA CYS A 44 2.03 -7.49 -3.07
C CYS A 44 1.81 -6.22 -2.25
N VAL A 45 0.61 -5.64 -2.33
CA VAL A 45 0.22 -4.44 -1.56
C VAL A 45 -0.68 -4.80 -0.38
N PHE A 46 -0.69 -3.90 0.61
CA PHE A 46 -1.07 -4.24 1.97
C PHE A 46 -2.50 -3.83 2.32
N ALA A 47 -3.35 -4.83 2.62
CA ALA A 47 -4.74 -4.58 2.98
C ALA A 47 -4.95 -4.39 4.48
N ARG A 48 -4.23 -5.15 5.31
CA ARG A 48 -4.39 -5.20 6.77
C ARG A 48 -3.06 -5.46 7.46
N CYS A 49 -2.74 -4.73 8.53
CA CYS A 49 -1.51 -4.93 9.30
C CYS A 49 -1.68 -5.86 10.50
N HIS A 50 -0.55 -6.21 11.14
CA HIS A 50 -0.54 -7.09 12.31
C HIS A 50 -1.28 -6.52 13.53
N HIS A 51 -1.42 -5.20 13.65
CA HIS A 51 -2.28 -4.55 14.65
C HIS A 51 -3.79 -4.80 14.38
N GLY A 52 -4.12 -5.42 13.26
CA GLY A 52 -5.48 -5.79 12.89
C GLY A 52 -6.23 -4.73 12.11
N TYR A 53 -5.62 -3.58 11.82
CA TYR A 53 -6.24 -2.47 11.10
C TYR A 53 -6.20 -2.64 9.58
N CYS A 54 -7.30 -2.29 8.93
CA CYS A 54 -7.49 -2.25 7.48
C CYS A 54 -7.18 -0.86 6.91
N TYR A 55 -6.60 -0.82 5.71
CA TYR A 55 -6.30 0.41 4.96
C TYR A 55 -7.29 0.69 3.82
N TYR A 56 -8.50 0.12 3.93
CA TYR A 56 -9.59 0.21 2.96
C TYR A 56 -10.96 0.19 3.67
N PRO A 57 -12.04 0.73 3.07
CA PRO A 57 -13.39 0.65 3.61
C PRO A 57 -13.83 -0.81 3.75
N THR A 58 -14.28 -1.19 4.95
CA THR A 58 -14.69 -2.58 5.22
C THR A 58 -15.84 -2.64 6.21
N LYS A 59 -16.62 -3.72 6.14
CA LYS A 59 -17.71 -4.06 7.09
C LYS A 59 -17.30 -5.15 8.08
N VAL A 60 -16.18 -5.83 7.85
CA VAL A 60 -15.74 -7.01 8.62
C VAL A 60 -14.44 -6.78 9.38
N GLY A 61 -13.67 -5.78 9.01
CA GLY A 61 -12.44 -5.36 9.68
C GLY A 61 -12.58 -4.01 10.38
N VAL A 62 -11.53 -3.58 11.06
CA VAL A 62 -11.45 -2.26 11.70
C VAL A 62 -10.57 -1.37 10.85
N VAL A 63 -11.11 -0.29 10.29
CA VAL A 63 -10.30 0.69 9.54
C VAL A 63 -9.32 1.39 10.49
N HIS A 64 -8.09 1.63 10.03
CA HIS A 64 -7.07 2.28 10.84
C HIS A 64 -7.55 3.67 11.32
N PRO A 65 -7.55 3.96 12.63
CA PRO A 65 -8.16 5.18 13.18
C PRO A 65 -7.43 6.47 12.77
N GLY A 66 -6.16 6.35 12.39
CA GLY A 66 -5.34 7.44 11.86
C GLY A 66 -5.32 7.56 10.33
N LEU A 67 -6.09 6.77 9.59
CA LEU A 67 -6.09 6.82 8.13
C LEU A 67 -6.70 8.13 7.63
N LYS A 68 -5.95 8.87 6.80
CA LYS A 68 -6.44 10.11 6.19
C LYS A 68 -7.06 9.91 4.81
N ARG A 69 -6.67 8.84 4.13
CA ARG A 69 -7.29 8.42 2.86
C ARG A 69 -8.59 7.67 3.13
N ARG A 70 -9.53 7.78 2.19
CA ARG A 70 -10.77 6.99 2.28
C ARG A 70 -10.48 5.52 1.98
N ASP A 71 -9.64 5.26 0.98
CA ASP A 71 -9.32 3.91 0.52
C ASP A 71 -7.88 3.85 -0.01
N LEU A 72 -6.91 3.77 0.90
CA LEU A 72 -5.49 3.76 0.54
C LEU A 72 -5.13 2.52 -0.29
N LEU A 73 -5.67 1.35 0.05
CA LEU A 73 -5.45 0.14 -0.75
C LEU A 73 -6.07 0.28 -2.15
N GLY A 74 -7.30 0.78 -2.24
CA GLY A 74 -7.96 1.00 -3.53
C GLY A 74 -7.14 1.93 -4.43
N GLU A 75 -6.66 3.04 -3.87
CA GLU A 75 -5.80 3.99 -4.59
C GLU A 75 -4.47 3.36 -5.04
N MET A 76 -3.86 2.47 -4.24
CA MET A 76 -2.68 1.71 -4.68
C MET A 76 -3.01 0.76 -5.84
N ILE A 77 -4.13 0.05 -5.79
CA ILE A 77 -4.53 -0.91 -6.83
C ILE A 77 -4.87 -0.20 -8.13
N GLU A 78 -5.57 0.94 -8.07
CA GLU A 78 -5.95 1.71 -9.26
C GLU A 78 -4.74 2.29 -10.00
N ALA A 79 -3.65 2.55 -9.27
CA ALA A 79 -2.44 3.13 -9.82
C ALA A 79 -1.49 2.08 -10.47
N LEU A 80 -1.47 0.85 -9.93
CA LEU A 80 -0.60 -0.26 -10.37
C LEU A 80 -1.01 -0.85 -11.73
#